data_AF-A0A534SD61-F1
#
_entry.id   AF-A0A534SD61-F1
#
_cell.length_a   1.000
_cell.length_b   1.000
_cell.length_c   1.000
_cell.angle_alpha   90.00
_cell.angle_beta   90.00
_cell.angle_gamma   90.00
#
_symmetry.space_group_name_H-M   'P 1'
#
loop_
_entity.id
_entity.type
_entity.pdbx_description
1 polymer ?
#
loop_
_entity_poly.entity_id
_entity_poly.type
_entity_poly.pdbx_seq_one_letter_code
_entity_poly.pdbx_strand_id
1 'polypeptide(L)'
;MEELKGKVFGTTRFGTLSDLASRFALRFYGVDPERDITMVQTGGPAETVTAILTGKIHAAALSPPATLQAKKVKLKELLDMSKLDAEYHINGVVTTRR
;
A
#
# COMPACT_ATOMS: atom_id res chain seq x y z
N MET A 1 -3.91 -12.93 5.22
CA MET A 1 -2.89 -12.64 4.17
C MET A 1 -2.93 -13.65 3.03
N GLU A 2 -3.30 -14.92 3.24
CA GLU A 2 -3.55 -15.87 2.14
C GLU A 2 -4.60 -15.38 1.13
N GLU A 3 -5.63 -14.65 1.58
CA GLU A 3 -6.64 -14.07 0.69
C GLU A 3 -6.09 -13.01 -0.29
N LEU A 4 -4.84 -12.55 -0.14
CA LEU A 4 -4.20 -11.62 -1.08
C LEU A 4 -3.48 -12.34 -2.21
N LYS A 5 -3.19 -13.64 -2.07
CA LYS A 5 -2.54 -14.42 -3.14
C LYS A 5 -3.46 -14.49 -4.37
N GLY A 6 -2.91 -14.19 -5.54
CA GLY A 6 -3.60 -14.05 -6.82
C GLY A 6 -4.35 -12.73 -7.00
N LYS A 7 -4.31 -11.80 -6.03
CA LYS A 7 -5.04 -10.53 -6.13
C LYS A 7 -4.15 -9.40 -6.63
N VAL A 8 -4.82 -8.36 -7.15
CA VAL A 8 -4.18 -7.16 -7.63
C VAL A 8 -3.97 -6.17 -6.48
N PHE A 9 -2.72 -5.82 -6.21
CA PHE A 9 -2.32 -4.87 -5.17
C PHE A 9 -1.89 -3.54 -5.80
N GLY A 10 -2.54 -2.45 -5.41
CA GLY A 10 -2.21 -1.11 -5.85
C GLY A 10 -1.15 -0.43 -4.99
N THR A 11 -0.23 0.27 -5.63
CA THR A 11 0.65 1.24 -4.98
C THR A 11 0.56 2.57 -5.72
N THR A 12 0.83 3.68 -5.04
CA THR A 12 0.82 5.01 -5.66
C THR A 12 1.82 5.05 -6.82
N ARG A 13 3.07 4.69 -6.58
CA ARG A 13 4.13 4.59 -7.60
C ARG A 13 5.23 3.64 -7.12
N PHE A 14 5.85 2.88 -8.03
CA PHE A 14 6.96 2.00 -7.65
C PHE A 14 8.15 2.84 -7.16
N GLY A 15 8.79 2.37 -6.09
CA GLY A 15 9.89 3.08 -5.43
C GLY A 15 9.45 4.19 -4.48
N THR A 16 8.15 4.44 -4.30
CA THR A 16 7.69 5.32 -3.22
C THR A 16 7.62 4.55 -1.91
N LEU A 17 7.48 5.32 -0.82
CA LEU A 17 7.27 4.81 0.52
C LEU A 17 6.11 3.80 0.59
N SER A 18 5.02 4.05 -0.14
CA SER A 18 3.88 3.14 -0.21
C SER A 18 4.25 1.79 -0.82
N ASP A 19 5.05 1.77 -1.89
CA ASP A 19 5.52 0.54 -2.54
C ASP A 19 6.47 -0.26 -1.65
N LEU A 20 7.46 0.42 -1.05
CA LEU A 20 8.42 -0.21 -0.15
C LEU A 20 7.72 -0.80 1.08
N ALA A 21 6.84 -0.02 1.71
CA ALA A 21 6.07 -0.43 2.88
C ALA A 21 5.17 -1.63 2.55
N SER A 22 4.48 -1.61 1.41
CA SER A 22 3.67 -2.73 0.93
C SER A 22 4.49 -4.00 0.78
N ARG A 23 5.62 -3.93 0.06
CA ARG A 23 6.48 -5.08 -0.21
C ARG A 23 7.09 -5.65 1.07
N PHE A 24 7.48 -4.77 2.00
CA PHE A 24 7.97 -5.17 3.32
C PHE A 24 6.90 -5.91 4.11
N ALA A 25 5.71 -5.31 4.23
CA ALA A 25 4.56 -5.91 4.89
C ALA A 25 4.17 -7.27 4.28
N LEU A 26 4.04 -7.35 2.96
CA LEU A 26 3.67 -8.58 2.25
C LEU A 26 4.68 -9.71 2.54
N ARG A 27 5.98 -9.41 2.42
CA ARG A 27 7.05 -10.38 2.72
C ARG A 27 7.08 -10.78 4.19
N PHE A 28 6.85 -9.85 5.11
CA PHE A 28 6.79 -10.14 6.55
C PHE A 28 5.71 -11.19 6.89
N TYR A 29 4.60 -11.18 6.15
CA TYR A 29 3.53 -12.17 6.29
C TYR A 29 3.64 -13.35 5.31
N GLY A 30 4.79 -13.55 4.66
CA GLY A 30 5.04 -14.70 3.78
C GLY A 30 4.29 -14.67 2.44
N VAL A 31 3.88 -13.48 1.98
CA VAL A 31 3.34 -13.26 0.63
C VAL A 31 4.42 -12.63 -0.24
N ASP A 32 4.79 -13.30 -1.33
CA ASP A 32 5.79 -12.77 -2.25
C ASP A 32 5.14 -11.75 -3.22
N PRO A 33 5.50 -10.46 -3.17
CA PRO A 33 4.90 -9.44 -4.03
C PRO A 33 5.13 -9.65 -5.54
N GLU A 34 6.13 -10.46 -5.92
CA GLU A 34 6.47 -10.73 -7.33
C GLU A 34 5.90 -12.06 -7.83
N ARG A 35 5.58 -13.00 -6.91
CA ARG A 35 5.10 -14.34 -7.27
C ARG A 35 3.65 -14.58 -6.90
N ASP A 36 3.22 -14.08 -5.75
CA ASP A 36 1.91 -14.36 -5.18
C ASP A 36 0.88 -13.28 -5.53
N ILE A 37 1.25 -12.07 -5.97
CA ILE A 37 0.31 -10.98 -6.25
C ILE A 37 0.70 -10.21 -7.51
N THR A 38 -0.24 -9.42 -8.05
CA THR A 38 0.05 -8.49 -9.14
C THR A 38 0.12 -7.07 -8.60
N MET A 39 1.30 -6.45 -8.60
CA MET A 39 1.45 -5.04 -8.20
C MET A 39 1.15 -4.09 -9.35
N VAL A 40 0.33 -3.07 -9.11
CA VAL A 40 -0.02 -2.03 -10.10
C VAL A 40 0.19 -0.64 -9.54
N GLN A 41 0.68 0.27 -10.38
CA GLN A 41 0.76 1.68 -10.05
C GLN A 41 -0.57 2.37 -10.34
N THR A 42 -1.08 3.12 -9.37
CA THR A 42 -2.32 3.90 -9.48
C THR A 42 -2.05 5.39 -9.74
N GLY A 43 -0.82 5.84 -9.58
CA GLY A 43 -0.37 7.22 -9.82
C GLY A 43 -0.35 8.09 -8.56
N GLY A 44 -1.37 7.96 -7.69
CA GLY A 44 -1.50 8.77 -6.49
C GLY A 44 -2.52 8.25 -5.47
N PRO A 45 -2.61 8.87 -4.28
CA PRO A 45 -3.48 8.39 -3.20
C PRO A 45 -4.97 8.41 -3.55
N ALA A 46 -5.44 9.46 -4.22
CA ALA A 46 -6.84 9.60 -4.61
C ALA A 46 -7.24 8.60 -5.71
N GLU A 47 -6.34 8.40 -6.67
CA GLU A 47 -6.46 7.41 -7.74
C GLU A 47 -6.44 6.00 -7.17
N THR A 48 -5.64 5.74 -6.14
CA THR A 48 -5.62 4.45 -5.42
C THR A 48 -6.97 4.15 -4.80
N VAL A 49 -7.54 5.10 -4.06
CA VAL A 49 -8.88 4.92 -3.45
C VAL A 49 -9.93 4.65 -4.53
N THR A 50 -9.89 5.39 -5.64
CA THR A 50 -10.81 5.20 -6.77
C THR A 50 -10.60 3.84 -7.44
N ALA A 51 -9.37 3.38 -7.59
CA ALA A 51 -9.05 2.08 -8.16
C ALA A 51 -9.57 0.93 -7.29
N ILE A 52 -9.54 1.08 -5.96
CA ILE A 52 -10.17 0.11 -5.05
C ILE A 52 -11.69 0.13 -5.21
N LEU A 53 -12.29 1.33 -5.24
CA LEU A 53 -13.75 1.48 -5.37
C LEU A 53 -14.30 0.94 -6.69
N THR A 54 -13.53 1.07 -7.77
CA THR A 54 -13.89 0.56 -9.10
C THR A 54 -13.58 -0.93 -9.28
N GLY A 55 -13.00 -1.59 -8.26
CA GLY A 55 -12.65 -3.00 -8.31
C GLY A 55 -11.44 -3.33 -9.20
N LYS A 56 -10.71 -2.32 -9.69
CA LYS A 56 -9.49 -2.52 -10.48
C LYS A 56 -8.35 -3.08 -9.64
N ILE A 57 -8.33 -2.75 -8.36
CA ILE A 57 -7.38 -3.29 -7.38
C ILE A 57 -8.13 -3.80 -6.14
N HIS A 58 -7.58 -4.83 -5.52
CA HIS A 58 -8.21 -5.52 -4.39
C HIS A 58 -7.66 -5.04 -3.04
N ALA A 59 -6.43 -4.53 -3.02
CA ALA A 59 -5.77 -4.00 -1.84
C ALA A 59 -4.76 -2.93 -2.24
N ALA A 60 -4.40 -2.04 -1.32
CA ALA A 60 -3.32 -1.08 -1.50
C ALA A 60 -2.76 -0.66 -0.14
N ALA A 61 -1.51 -0.21 -0.10
CA ALA A 61 -1.00 0.53 1.05
C ALA A 61 -1.47 1.98 0.96
N LEU A 62 -2.22 2.39 1.99
CA LEU A 62 -2.73 3.76 2.13
C LEU A 62 -2.12 4.40 3.37
N SER A 63 -1.58 5.61 3.21
CA SER A 63 -1.20 6.48 4.31
C SER A 63 -2.33 7.45 4.66
N PRO A 64 -2.38 7.98 5.89
CA PRO A 64 -3.29 9.08 6.22
C PRO A 64 -3.07 10.26 5.24
N PRO A 65 -4.12 10.93 4.75
CA PRO A 65 -5.55 10.81 5.09
C PRO A 65 -6.35 9.77 4.27
N ALA A 66 -5.75 9.10 3.28
CA ALA A 66 -6.47 8.15 2.42
C ALA A 66 -7.04 6.94 3.20
N THR A 67 -6.41 6.57 4.31
CA THR A 67 -6.92 5.55 5.24
C THR A 67 -8.28 5.93 5.86
N LEU A 68 -8.53 7.21 6.13
CA LEU A 68 -9.83 7.68 6.63
C LEU A 68 -10.91 7.59 5.56
N GLN A 69 -10.55 7.88 4.31
CA GLN A 69 -11.45 7.76 3.17
C GLN A 69 -11.79 6.28 2.93
N ALA A 70 -10.81 5.38 3.04
CA ALA A 70 -11.01 3.94 2.98
C ALA A 70 -11.93 3.41 4.09
N LYS A 71 -11.78 3.89 5.33
CA LYS A 71 -12.70 3.57 6.44
C LYS A 71 -14.12 4.06 6.17
N LYS A 72 -14.28 5.27 5.60
CA LYS A 72 -15.60 5.80 5.21
C LYS A 72 -16.28 4.94 4.15
N VAL A 73 -15.52 4.34 3.23
CA VAL A 73 -16.07 3.45 2.20
C VAL A 73 -16.14 1.97 2.62
N LYS A 74 -16.08 1.69 3.94
CA LYS A 74 -16.14 0.34 4.54
C LYS A 74 -15.09 -0.64 4.00
N LEU A 75 -13.95 -0.14 3.51
CA LEU A 75 -12.85 -1.03 3.12
C LEU A 75 -12.28 -1.71 4.36
N LYS A 76 -12.12 -3.03 4.26
CA LYS A 76 -11.53 -3.85 5.32
C LYS A 76 -10.05 -3.53 5.42
N GLU A 77 -9.62 -3.04 6.57
CA GLU A 77 -8.21 -2.85 6.88
C GLU A 77 -7.55 -4.23 6.98
N LEU A 78 -6.72 -4.58 5.99
CA LEU A 78 -6.05 -5.88 5.93
C LEU A 78 -4.80 -5.93 6.81
N LEU A 79 -4.14 -4.78 6.96
CA LEU A 79 -2.94 -4.64 7.75
C LEU A 79 -2.79 -3.19 8.24
N ASP A 80 -2.59 -3.03 9.54
CA ASP A 80 -2.19 -1.75 10.14
C ASP A 80 -0.67 -1.74 10.31
N MET A 81 0.03 -1.04 9.43
CA MET A 81 1.48 -0.91 9.53
C MET A 81 1.91 -0.06 10.75
N SER A 82 1.00 0.73 11.32
CA SER A 82 1.25 1.51 12.55
C SER A 82 1.30 0.62 13.79
N LYS A 83 0.82 -0.63 13.69
CA LYS A 83 0.87 -1.66 14.75
C LYS A 83 1.95 -2.69 14.53
N LEU A 84 2.58 -2.72 13.35
CA LEU A 84 3.84 -3.44 13.20
C LEU A 84 4.90 -2.64 13.95
N ASP A 85 5.61 -3.28 14.86
CA ASP A 85 6.79 -2.75 15.54
C ASP A 85 7.99 -2.69 14.56
N ALA A 86 7.72 -2.24 13.33
CA ALA A 86 8.70 -2.06 12.28
C ALA A 86 9.00 -0.57 12.20
N GLU A 87 10.21 -0.18 12.58
CA GLU A 87 10.72 1.17 12.33
C GLU A 87 10.87 1.38 10.82
N TYR A 88 9.91 2.08 10.19
CA TYR A 88 10.04 2.52 8.80
C TYR A 88 9.92 4.05 8.72
N HIS A 89 10.89 4.68 8.05
CA HIS A 89 10.93 6.13 7.90
C HIS A 89 9.82 6.60 6.95
N ILE A 90 8.86 7.35 7.47
CA ILE A 90 7.71 7.88 6.71
C ILE A 90 7.97 9.24 6.05
N ASN A 91 8.96 10.00 6.53
CA ASN A 91 9.27 11.33 6.01
C ASN A 91 10.79 11.57 6.07
N GLY A 92 11.33 12.21 5.04
CA GLY A 92 12.70 12.68 5.00
C GLY A 92 12.75 14.09 4.43
N VAL A 93 13.43 15.01 5.10
CA VAL A 93 13.70 16.35 4.56
C VAL A 93 14.99 16.29 3.78
N VAL A 94 14.93 16.57 2.48
CA VAL A 94 16.10 16.61 1.60
C VAL A 94 16.26 18.00 1.02
N THR A 95 17.51 18.49 0.96
CA THR A 95 17.88 19.72 0.27
C THR A 95 19.00 19.42 -0.72
N THR A 96 19.09 20.17 -1.81
CA THR A 96 20.22 20.08 -2.73
C THR A 96 21.46 20.67 -2.07
N ARG A 97 22.64 20.07 -2.29
CA ARG A 97 23.89 20.77 -1.97
C ARG A 97 23.98 21.99 -2.90
N ARG A 98 24.19 23.17 -2.31
CA ARG A 98 24.62 24.36 -3.05
C ARG A 98 26.05 24.19 -3.52
#